data_AF-A0A150F206-F1
#
_entry.id   AF-A0A150F206-F1
#
_cell.length_a   1.000
_cell.length_b   1.000
_cell.length_c   1.000
_cell.angle_alpha   90.00
_cell.angle_beta   90.00
_cell.angle_gamma   90.00
#
_symmetry.space_group_name_H-M   'P 1'
#
loop_
_entity.id
_entity.type
_entity.pdbx_description
1 polymer ?
#
loop_
_entity_poly.entity_id
_entity_poly.type
_entity_poly.pdbx_seq_one_letter_code
_entity_poly.pdbx_strand_id
1 'polypeptide(L)' 'MSHLLQTALDKERSHYSKKLLQIGVYTKEILNSMTITELRKDYAYFFRNIPYRERDPYTN' A
#
# COMPACT_ATOMS: atom_id res chain seq x y z
N MET A 1 -23.89 6.37 7.18
CA MET A 1 -22.95 6.11 6.07
C MET A 1 -23.69 5.38 4.96
N SER A 2 -23.51 5.73 3.69
CA SER A 2 -24.08 4.92 2.60
C SER A 2 -23.23 3.66 2.37
N HIS A 3 -23.86 2.57 1.95
CA HIS A 3 -23.16 1.32 1.62
C HIS A 3 -22.09 1.50 0.54
N LEU A 4 -22.29 2.45 -0.38
CA LEU A 4 -21.32 2.80 -1.43
C LEU A 4 -20.02 3.36 -0.84
N LEU A 5 -20.12 4.29 0.12
CA LEU A 5 -18.96 4.88 0.77
C LEU A 5 -18.18 3.84 1.58
N GLN A 6 -18.89 2.98 2.32
CA GLN A 6 -18.26 1.88 3.06
C GLN A 6 -17.52 0.93 2.11
N THR A 7 -18.16 0.52 1.03
CA THR A 7 -17.55 -0.36 0.01
C THR A 7 -16.31 0.26 -0.62
N ALA A 8 -16.34 1.56 -0.90
CA ALA A 8 -15.19 2.27 -1.46
C ALA A 8 -14.01 2.31 -0.47
N LEU A 9 -14.28 2.60 0.80
CA LEU A 9 -13.28 2.59 1.87
C LEU A 9 -12.68 1.20 2.09
N ASP A 10 -13.50 0.15 2.07
CA ASP A 10 -13.04 -1.24 2.24
C ASP A 10 -12.15 -1.69 1.07
N LYS A 11 -12.52 -1.30 -0.17
CA LYS A 11 -11.69 -1.54 -1.36
C LYS A 11 -10.35 -0.83 -1.29
N GLU A 12 -10.36 0.44 -0.89
CA GLU A 12 -9.14 1.23 -0.74
C GLU A 12 -8.23 0.65 0.36
N ARG A 13 -8.79 0.28 1.52
CA ARG A 13 -8.07 -0.40 2.59
C ARG A 13 -7.43 -1.70 2.11
N SER A 14 -8.20 -2.56 1.44
CA SER A 14 -7.71 -3.84 0.90
C SER A 14 -6.57 -3.65 -0.10
N HIS A 15 -6.66 -2.62 -0.95
CA HIS A 15 -5.62 -2.28 -1.93
C HIS A 15 -4.27 -1.99 -1.27
N TYR A 16 -4.24 -1.06 -0.30
CA TYR A 16 -2.99 -0.69 0.35
C TYR A 16 -2.43 -1.80 1.23
N SER A 17 -3.29 -2.49 2.01
CA SER A 17 -2.83 -3.62 2.83
C SER A 17 -2.20 -4.72 1.98
N LYS A 18 -2.79 -5.05 0.82
CA LYS A 18 -2.20 -6.06 -0.09
C LYS A 18 -0.83 -5.63 -0.62
N LYS A 19 -0.68 -4.36 -0.98
CA LYS A 19 0.59 -3.81 -1.49
C LYS A 19 1.68 -3.81 -0.43
N LEU A 20 1.34 -3.39 0.80
CA LEU A 20 2.25 -3.38 1.94
C LEU A 20 2.63 -4.80 2.40
N LEU A 21 1.69 -5.75 2.32
CA LEU A 21 1.97 -7.16 2.61
C LEU A 21 2.91 -7.77 1.55
N GLN A 22 2.74 -7.42 0.27
CA GLN A 22 3.56 -7.94 -0.84
C GLN A 22 5.04 -7.54 -0.74
N ILE A 23 5.33 -6.35 -0.22
CA ILE A 23 6.71 -5.90 0.01
C ILE A 23 7.31 -6.48 1.29
N GLY A 24 6.53 -7.21 2.09
CA GLY A 24 6.99 -7.89 3.30
C GLY A 24 7.29 -6.97 4.49
N VAL A 25 6.86 -5.70 4.45
CA VAL A 25 7.15 -4.72 5.51
C VAL A 25 6.29 -4.96 6.75
N TYR A 26 5.05 -5.42 6.57
CA TYR A 26 4.10 -5.64 7.65
C TYR A 26 3.44 -7.01 7.58
N THR A 27 3.11 -7.56 8.75
CA THR A 27 2.27 -8.75 8.86
C THR A 27 0.79 -8.39 8.73
N LYS A 28 -0.07 -9.40 8.55
CA LYS A 28 -1.53 -9.18 8.44
C LYS A 28 -2.10 -8.57 9.73
N GLU A 29 -1.57 -8.96 10.88
CA GLU A 29 -2.02 -8.47 12.19
C GLU A 29 -1.80 -6.96 12.31
N ILE A 30 -0.62 -6.48 11.90
CA ILE A 30 -0.27 -5.06 11.91
C ILE A 30 -1.13 -4.27 10.91
N LEU A 31 -1.33 -4.80 9.70
CA LEU A 31 -2.17 -4.14 8.69
C LEU A 31 -3.65 -4.04 9.09
N ASN A 32 -4.13 -4.99 9.90
CA ASN A 32 -5.50 -5.00 10.40
C ASN A 32 -5.73 -3.98 11.53
N SER A 33 -4.70 -3.62 12.30
CA SER A 33 -4.82 -2.58 13.33
C SER A 33 -4.69 -1.16 12.77
N MET A 34 -4.12 -0.99 11.57
CA MET A 34 -3.94 0.32 10.94
C MET A 34 -5.25 0.95 10.44
N THR A 35 -5.27 2.28 10.45
CA THR A 35 -6.29 3.09 9.79
C THR A 35 -6.00 3.25 8.29
N ILE A 36 -7.00 3.65 7.52
CA ILE A 36 -6.83 3.88 6.08
C ILE A 36 -5.83 5.00 5.77
N THR A 37 -5.74 6.02 6.63
CA THR A 37 -4.80 7.14 6.47
C THR A 37 -3.36 6.69 6.69
N GLU A 38 -3.12 5.82 7.66
CA GLU A 38 -1.79 5.22 7.91
C GLU A 38 -1.38 4.34 6.73
N LEU A 39 -2.27 3.46 6.27
CA LEU A 39 -2.03 2.63 5.09
C LEU A 39 -1.69 3.46 3.84
N ARG A 40 -2.39 4.59 3.64
CA ARG A 40 -2.10 5.54 2.54
C ARG A 40 -0.73 6.19 2.66
N LYS A 41 -0.37 6.63 3.87
CA LYS A 41 0.91 7.26 4.16
C LYS A 41 2.06 6.29 3.93
N ASP A 42 1.94 5.08 4.46
CA ASP A 42 2.96 4.05 4.33
C ASP A 42 3.07 3.58 2.88
N TYR A 43 1.94 3.37 2.20
CA TYR A 43 1.94 3.09 0.77
C TYR A 43 2.67 4.19 -0.02
N ALA A 44 2.37 5.47 0.24
CA ALA A 44 3.09 6.56 -0.40
C ALA A 44 4.58 6.54 -0.03
N TYR A 45 4.95 6.26 1.22
CA TYR A 45 6.36 6.19 1.62
C TYR A 45 7.13 5.08 0.87
N PHE A 46 6.58 3.88 0.80
CA PHE A 46 7.26 2.73 0.17
C PHE A 46 7.21 2.77 -1.36
N PHE A 47 6.14 3.30 -1.97
CA PHE A 47 5.94 3.26 -3.42
C PHE A 47 6.20 4.59 -4.14
N ARG A 48 6.25 5.73 -3.43
CA ARG A 48 6.53 7.06 -4.02
C ARG A 48 8.02 7.43 -3.95
N ASN A 49 8.81 6.73 -3.12
CA ASN A 49 10.27 6.85 -3.04
C ASN A 49 11.02 5.72 -3.78
N ILE A 50 10.37 5.03 -4.72
CA ILE A 50 11.12 4.24 -5.70
C ILE A 50 11.51 5.26 -6.77
N PRO A 51 12.72 5.87 -6.76
CA PRO A 51 13.24 6.38 -8.01
C PRO A 51 13.15 5.19 -8.95
N TYR A 52 12.49 5.36 -10.10
CA TYR A 52 12.67 4.44 -11.19
C TYR A 52 14.18 4.28 -11.36
N ARG A 53 14.77 3.23 -10.77
CA ARG A 53 16.02 2.69 -11.28
C ARG A 53 15.59 2.13 -12.61
N GLU A 54 15.57 3.00 -13.62
CA GLU A 54 15.84 2.57 -14.98
C GLU A 54 17.01 1.61 -14.82
N ARG A 55 16.74 0.31 -14.97
CA ARG A 55 17.82 -0.64 -15.11
C ARG A 55 18.51 -0.18 -16.37
N ASP A 56 19.69 0.41 -16.22
CA ASP A 56 20.51 0.77 -17.36
C ASP A 56 20.66 -0.49 -18.21
N PRO A 57 20.15 -0.51 -19.46
CA PRO A 57 20.17 -1.68 -20.30
C PRO A 57 21.59 -2.15 -20.65
N TYR A 58 22.62 -1.39 -20.27
CA TYR A 58 24.03 -1.69 -20.51
C TYR A 58 24.79 -2.25 -19.29
N THR A 59 24.08 -2.58 -18.20
CA THR A 59 24.68 -3.35 -17.09
C THR A 59 24.20 -4.80 -17.08
N ASN A 60 24.70 -5.58 -18.06
CA ASN A 60 25.20 -6.95 -17.89
C ASN A 60 26.02 -7.36 -19.12
#